data_AF-A0A2N4UAI6-F1
#
_entry.id   AF-A0A2N4UAI6-F1
#
_cell.length_a   1.000
_cell.length_b   1.000
_cell.length_c   1.000
_cell.angle_alpha   90.00
_cell.angle_beta   90.00
_cell.angle_gamma   90.00
#
_symmetry.space_group_name_H-M   'P 1'
#
loop_
_entity.id
_entity.type
_entity.pdbx_description
1 polymer ?
#
loop_
_entity_poly.entity_id
_entity_poly.type
_entity_poly.pdbx_seq_one_letter_code
_entity_poly.pdbx_strand_id
1 'polypeptide(L)'
;MSNRTGTIRLLFSRILLLLGLILGLTGCQYRNLAADTNSECLPNKGKDHFTNKRFDPGSAARPSKAPILKVIEFTGNGEFVDRCQWSDLLYELRGSPARQAPSDRSKFMVLYVHGWKHDASEMDLDLQEFSALIAKLTTSVAASDPVSDVIGVYVAWPGLSTKVPVLNNLSFWSRKGAADRVSAAANFSKIISSIASVRVQRHNRNDFIVGIGHSFGARILFSSVAPLLMHELQMKHPGLIRPSYQNIDGVIDLTILINPAFEATRFTAFHATRRWQEEFGKDQEPILLAVSTANDQATKVAFPIGQVLGSRWDERERTTLGNYTEYITHRLDRSPRSALNAGNKLPWYNDFCIEKLCLYKKPKPGDQERNPFIVATTTGDVLNGHSDIWKDSFQTWLWGFIEVVRKRKAIGVVDSAPLAAH
;
A
#
# COMPACT_ATOMS: atom_id res chain seq x y z
N MET A 1 -45.17 -25.51 -40.85
CA MET A 1 -43.94 -25.17 -40.09
C MET A 1 -43.39 -23.79 -40.51
N SER A 2 -44.11 -22.68 -40.29
CA SER A 2 -43.69 -21.34 -40.76
C SER A 2 -43.77 -20.20 -39.73
N ASN A 3 -44.09 -20.48 -38.46
CA ASN A 3 -44.32 -19.41 -37.45
C ASN A 3 -43.34 -19.37 -36.27
N ARG A 4 -42.35 -20.26 -36.20
CA ARG A 4 -41.37 -20.29 -35.08
C ARG A 4 -40.08 -19.50 -35.36
N THR A 5 -39.73 -19.26 -36.61
CA THR A 5 -38.50 -18.55 -37.00
C THR A 5 -38.62 -17.04 -36.86
N GLY A 6 -39.82 -16.47 -37.07
CA GLY A 6 -40.07 -15.03 -36.91
C GLY A 6 -40.01 -14.56 -35.45
N THR A 7 -40.53 -15.37 -34.53
CA THR A 7 -40.55 -15.07 -33.08
C THR A 7 -39.16 -15.10 -32.46
N ILE A 8 -38.29 -16.02 -32.88
CA ILE A 8 -36.91 -16.11 -32.39
C ILE A 8 -36.07 -14.92 -32.86
N ARG A 9 -36.22 -14.49 -34.12
CA ARG A 9 -35.53 -13.30 -34.65
C ARG A 9 -35.97 -12.01 -33.96
N LEU A 10 -37.27 -11.87 -33.65
CA LEU A 10 -37.79 -10.70 -32.93
C LEU A 10 -37.28 -10.67 -31.47
N LEU A 11 -37.19 -11.83 -30.81
CA LEU A 11 -36.64 -11.93 -29.45
C LEU A 11 -35.16 -11.56 -29.44
N PHE A 12 -34.37 -12.06 -30.39
CA PHE A 12 -32.95 -11.74 -30.52
C PHE A 12 -32.71 -10.25 -30.78
N SER A 13 -33.49 -9.64 -31.67
CA SER A 13 -33.40 -8.20 -31.96
C SER A 13 -33.75 -7.33 -30.74
N ARG A 14 -34.79 -7.71 -29.98
CA ARG A 14 -35.17 -7.02 -28.73
C ARG A 14 -34.11 -7.19 -27.63
N ILE A 15 -33.49 -8.36 -27.52
CA ILE A 15 -32.37 -8.60 -26.59
C ILE A 15 -31.15 -7.77 -26.97
N LEU A 16 -30.82 -7.67 -28.27
CA LEU A 16 -29.72 -6.83 -28.77
C LEU A 16 -29.97 -5.33 -28.54
N LEU A 17 -31.20 -4.86 -28.74
CA LEU A 17 -31.61 -3.48 -28.44
C LEU A 17 -31.59 -3.19 -26.94
N LEU A 18 -32.03 -4.13 -26.11
CA LEU A 18 -31.92 -4.03 -24.64
C LEU A 18 -30.45 -4.05 -24.18
N LEU A 19 -29.60 -4.90 -24.76
CA LEU A 19 -28.16 -4.87 -24.51
C LEU A 19 -27.55 -3.53 -24.92
N GLY A 20 -27.93 -3.01 -26.09
CA GLY A 20 -27.49 -1.70 -26.59
C GLY A 20 -27.93 -0.54 -25.71
N LEU A 21 -29.16 -0.56 -25.19
CA LEU A 21 -29.66 0.44 -24.23
C LEU A 21 -29.00 0.33 -22.85
N ILE A 22 -28.76 -0.88 -22.36
CA ILE A 22 -28.06 -1.12 -21.08
C ILE A 22 -26.59 -0.68 -21.18
N LEU A 23 -25.96 -0.84 -22.35
CA LEU A 23 -24.62 -0.31 -22.63
C LEU A 23 -24.61 1.23 -22.80
N GLY A 24 -25.73 1.82 -23.24
CA GLY A 24 -25.88 3.27 -23.44
C GLY A 24 -26.16 4.10 -22.18
N LEU A 25 -26.64 3.48 -21.09
CA LEU A 25 -27.02 4.17 -19.85
C LEU A 25 -25.91 4.23 -18.77
N THR A 26 -24.69 3.77 -19.08
CA THR A 26 -23.57 3.80 -18.12
C THR A 26 -22.79 5.12 -18.17
N GLY A 27 -23.37 6.19 -17.63
CA GLY A 27 -22.78 7.54 -17.55
C GLY A 27 -21.58 7.74 -16.60
N CYS A 28 -20.84 6.69 -16.21
CA CYS A 28 -19.43 6.91 -15.83
C CYS A 28 -18.58 5.95 -16.66
N GLN A 29 -17.85 6.53 -17.60
CA GLN A 29 -17.02 5.85 -18.56
C GLN A 29 -15.79 5.24 -17.86
N TYR A 30 -15.47 4.00 -18.20
CA TYR A 30 -14.16 3.41 -17.94
C TYR A 30 -13.07 4.40 -18.42
N ARG A 31 -12.19 4.86 -17.51
CA ARG A 31 -11.07 5.75 -17.87
C ARG A 31 -10.04 4.94 -18.65
N ASN A 32 -10.05 5.08 -19.98
CA ASN A 32 -9.02 4.50 -20.83
C ASN A 32 -7.75 5.38 -20.74
N LEU A 33 -6.83 4.98 -19.88
CA LEU A 33 -5.59 5.71 -19.62
C LEU A 33 -4.54 5.35 -20.67
N ALA A 34 -4.03 6.36 -21.37
CA ALA A 34 -2.89 6.23 -22.27
C ALA A 34 -1.62 6.75 -21.57
N ALA A 35 -0.48 6.14 -21.88
CA ALA A 35 0.81 6.61 -21.39
C ALA A 35 1.25 7.87 -22.15
N ASP A 36 1.89 8.80 -21.45
CA ASP A 36 2.63 9.91 -22.07
C ASP A 36 4.12 9.57 -22.26
N THR A 37 4.91 10.50 -22.79
CA THR A 37 6.37 10.35 -22.91
C THR A 37 7.01 10.16 -21.53
N ASN A 38 7.50 8.94 -21.28
CA ASN A 38 8.07 8.55 -20.00
C ASN A 38 9.52 9.03 -19.78
N SER A 39 10.14 9.65 -20.80
CA SER A 39 11.54 10.10 -20.77
C SER A 39 11.71 11.40 -19.99
N GLU A 40 10.79 12.35 -20.10
CA GLU A 40 10.93 13.69 -19.53
C GLU A 40 9.59 14.30 -19.10
N CYS A 41 9.64 15.22 -18.14
CA CYS A 41 8.52 16.10 -17.84
C CYS A 41 8.77 17.44 -18.54
N LEU A 42 8.04 17.68 -19.63
CA LEU A 42 8.18 18.91 -20.42
C LEU A 42 7.52 20.11 -19.72
N PRO A 43 7.99 21.35 -19.99
CA PRO A 43 7.39 22.56 -19.45
C PRO A 43 5.88 22.64 -19.73
N ASN A 44 5.09 22.99 -18.71
CA ASN A 44 3.62 23.09 -18.77
C ASN A 44 2.88 21.80 -19.20
N LYS A 45 3.54 20.63 -19.11
CA LYS A 45 2.86 19.35 -19.31
C LYS A 45 2.27 18.76 -18.03
N GLY A 46 2.80 19.13 -16.87
CA GLY A 46 2.21 18.73 -15.59
C GLY A 46 0.78 19.24 -15.47
N LYS A 47 -0.12 18.38 -15.00
CA LYS A 47 -1.52 18.71 -14.79
C LYS A 47 -1.89 18.49 -13.34
N ASP A 48 -2.36 19.55 -12.69
CA ASP A 48 -2.90 19.42 -11.34
C ASP A 48 -4.16 18.54 -11.40
N HIS A 49 -4.20 17.53 -10.54
CA HIS A 49 -5.20 16.47 -10.63
C HIS A 49 -6.63 16.98 -10.39
N PHE A 50 -6.80 17.94 -9.47
CA PHE A 50 -8.13 18.41 -9.02
C PHE A 50 -8.63 19.63 -9.78
N THR A 51 -7.71 20.47 -10.27
CA THR A 51 -8.08 21.70 -10.97
C THR A 51 -7.92 21.60 -12.48
N ASN A 52 -7.29 20.51 -12.96
CA ASN A 52 -6.89 20.31 -14.35
C ASN A 52 -5.98 21.42 -14.91
N LYS A 53 -5.47 22.33 -14.06
CA LYS A 53 -4.59 23.42 -14.48
C LYS A 53 -3.23 22.85 -14.84
N ARG A 54 -2.69 23.31 -15.98
CA ARG A 54 -1.33 22.98 -16.38
C ARG A 54 -0.34 23.75 -15.52
N PHE A 55 0.76 23.10 -15.16
CA PHE A 55 1.87 23.71 -14.45
C PHE A 55 3.18 23.05 -14.85
N ASP A 56 4.28 23.73 -14.55
CA ASP A 56 5.62 23.14 -14.61
C ASP A 56 6.07 22.76 -13.19
N PRO A 57 6.29 21.46 -12.91
CA PRO A 57 6.78 21.02 -11.60
C PRO A 57 8.08 21.68 -11.15
N GLY A 58 8.95 22.08 -12.09
CA GLY A 58 10.24 22.70 -11.78
C GLY A 58 10.13 24.11 -11.19
N SER A 59 9.09 24.85 -11.59
CA SER A 59 8.85 26.24 -11.15
C SER A 59 7.75 26.37 -10.09
N ALA A 60 7.09 25.27 -9.70
CA ALA A 60 6.09 25.28 -8.65
C ALA A 60 6.65 25.74 -7.30
N ALA A 61 5.89 26.58 -6.58
CA ALA A 61 6.22 27.00 -5.23
C ALA A 61 6.12 25.80 -4.27
N ARG A 62 7.14 25.62 -3.40
CA ARG A 62 7.24 24.48 -2.48
C ARG A 62 7.59 24.91 -1.05
N PRO A 63 7.01 24.26 0.00
CA PRO A 63 6.03 23.17 -0.11
C PRO A 63 4.72 23.64 -0.77
N SER A 64 4.01 22.70 -1.42
CA SER A 64 2.68 22.96 -1.97
C SER A 64 1.74 23.42 -0.84
N LYS A 65 0.61 24.06 -1.19
CA LYS A 65 -0.39 24.45 -0.19
C LYS A 65 -0.83 23.21 0.60
N ALA A 66 -0.83 23.31 1.92
CA ALA A 66 -1.31 22.26 2.81
C ALA A 66 -2.85 22.14 2.71
N PRO A 67 -3.43 20.93 2.59
CA PRO A 67 -2.78 19.61 2.56
C PRO A 67 -2.07 19.29 1.23
N ILE A 68 -0.89 18.66 1.30
CA ILE A 68 -0.09 18.29 0.12
C ILE A 68 -0.53 16.91 -0.37
N LEU A 69 -1.38 16.87 -1.39
CA LEU A 69 -1.86 15.63 -2.01
C LEU A 69 -1.36 15.51 -3.45
N LYS A 70 -0.63 14.43 -3.75
CA LYS A 70 -0.12 14.09 -5.07
C LYS A 70 -0.81 12.84 -5.59
N VAL A 71 -1.20 12.84 -6.85
CA VAL A 71 -1.79 11.68 -7.52
C VAL A 71 -0.83 11.20 -8.60
N ILE A 72 -0.52 9.90 -8.61
CA ILE A 72 0.31 9.25 -9.62
C ILE A 72 -0.53 8.17 -10.29
N GLU A 73 -0.79 8.33 -11.58
CA GLU A 73 -1.60 7.43 -12.36
C GLU A 73 -0.73 6.52 -13.24
N PHE A 74 -1.06 5.24 -13.24
CA PHE A 74 -0.49 4.22 -14.10
C PHE A 74 -1.51 3.72 -15.11
N THR A 75 -1.05 3.37 -16.31
CA THR A 75 -1.85 2.61 -17.27
C THR A 75 -2.07 1.18 -16.77
N GLY A 76 -2.97 0.43 -17.43
CA GLY A 76 -3.19 -0.99 -17.13
C GLY A 76 -1.99 -1.91 -17.45
N ASN A 77 -0.92 -1.35 -18.01
CA ASN A 77 0.35 -2.01 -18.28
C ASN A 77 1.49 -1.47 -17.40
N GLY A 78 1.22 -0.54 -16.47
CA GLY A 78 2.22 -0.02 -15.54
C GLY A 78 3.09 1.12 -16.05
N GLU A 79 2.70 1.77 -17.14
CA GLU A 79 3.37 2.97 -17.64
C GLU A 79 2.82 4.21 -16.92
N PHE A 80 3.59 5.30 -16.80
CA PHE A 80 3.02 6.54 -16.29
C PHE A 80 2.00 7.09 -17.26
N VAL A 81 0.86 7.53 -16.74
CA VAL A 81 -0.10 8.33 -17.50
C VAL A 81 0.48 9.73 -17.73
N ASP A 82 1.08 10.32 -16.71
CA ASP A 82 1.77 11.60 -16.80
C ASP A 82 3.10 11.52 -16.02
N ARG A 83 4.22 11.57 -16.77
CA ARG A 83 5.58 11.56 -16.23
C ARG A 83 5.87 12.77 -15.32
N CYS A 84 5.12 13.87 -15.45
CA CYS A 84 5.23 15.03 -14.57
C CYS A 84 4.65 14.79 -13.18
N GLN A 85 3.70 13.87 -12.99
CA GLN A 85 3.20 13.51 -11.65
C GLN A 85 4.32 12.96 -10.76
N TRP A 86 5.20 12.14 -11.34
CA TRP A 86 6.38 11.63 -10.64
C TRP A 86 7.41 12.72 -10.35
N SER A 87 7.71 13.58 -11.33
CA SER A 87 8.61 14.73 -11.11
C SER A 87 8.11 15.66 -10.01
N ASP A 88 6.81 15.97 -10.02
CA ASP A 88 6.18 16.83 -9.02
C ASP A 88 6.30 16.26 -7.61
N LEU A 89 6.10 14.94 -7.44
CA LEU A 89 6.33 14.27 -6.16
C LEU A 89 7.79 14.39 -5.68
N LEU A 90 8.76 14.07 -6.55
CA LEU A 90 10.17 14.11 -6.14
C LEU A 90 10.61 15.52 -5.74
N TYR A 91 10.12 16.53 -6.45
CA TYR A 91 10.39 17.93 -6.12
C TYR A 91 9.66 18.37 -4.85
N GLU A 92 8.48 17.84 -4.55
CA GLU A 92 7.80 18.09 -3.27
C GLU A 92 8.60 17.54 -2.08
N LEU A 93 9.13 16.33 -2.23
CA LEU A 93 9.95 15.69 -1.20
C LEU A 93 11.29 16.41 -1.01
N ARG A 94 12.01 16.68 -2.11
CA ARG A 94 13.33 17.32 -2.06
C ARG A 94 13.23 18.80 -1.65
N GLY A 95 12.26 19.52 -2.20
CA GLY A 95 12.22 20.98 -2.26
C GLY A 95 12.34 21.48 -3.71
N SER A 96 11.96 22.74 -3.96
CA SER A 96 11.97 23.33 -5.31
C SER A 96 13.33 23.13 -6.00
N PRO A 97 13.39 22.66 -7.26
CA PRO A 97 14.64 22.53 -8.01
C PRO A 97 15.42 23.84 -8.16
N ALA A 98 14.73 24.99 -8.07
CA ALA A 98 15.36 26.30 -8.07
C ALA A 98 16.12 26.62 -6.76
N ARG A 99 15.87 25.88 -5.67
CA ARG A 99 16.65 25.98 -4.43
C ARG A 99 17.86 25.06 -4.53
N GLN A 100 19.04 25.59 -4.26
CA GLN A 100 20.29 24.82 -4.24
C GLN A 100 20.32 23.79 -3.09
N ALA A 101 19.61 24.05 -1.99
CA ALA A 101 19.53 23.18 -0.83
C ALA A 101 18.11 22.55 -0.67
N PRO A 102 18.02 21.28 -0.19
CA PRO A 102 16.75 20.66 0.17
C PRO A 102 15.98 21.46 1.23
N SER A 103 14.67 21.21 1.34
CA SER A 103 13.87 21.80 2.44
C SER A 103 14.26 21.20 3.79
N ASP A 104 14.54 22.04 4.79
CA ASP A 104 14.89 21.58 6.15
C ASP A 104 13.71 20.98 6.93
N ARG A 105 12.48 21.19 6.46
CA ARG A 105 11.25 20.62 7.06
C ARG A 105 11.23 19.11 6.85
N SER A 106 10.91 18.38 7.91
CA SER A 106 10.81 16.91 7.87
C SER A 106 9.61 16.46 7.05
N LYS A 107 9.69 15.30 6.40
CA LYS A 107 8.66 14.79 5.49
C LYS A 107 7.99 13.56 6.08
N PHE A 108 6.71 13.67 6.41
CA PHE A 108 5.86 12.53 6.72
C PHE A 108 5.02 12.16 5.51
N MET A 109 5.49 11.18 4.74
CA MET A 109 4.85 10.76 3.51
C MET A 109 3.95 9.54 3.75
N VAL A 110 2.70 9.64 3.32
CA VAL A 110 1.74 8.53 3.27
C VAL A 110 1.50 8.19 1.81
N LEU A 111 2.03 7.06 1.35
CA LEU A 111 1.74 6.51 0.03
C LEU A 111 0.61 5.50 0.14
N TYR A 112 -0.44 5.63 -0.65
CA TYR A 112 -1.57 4.72 -0.67
C TYR A 112 -1.82 4.17 -2.07
N VAL A 113 -1.90 2.84 -2.21
CA VAL A 113 -2.22 2.15 -3.46
C VAL A 113 -3.60 1.51 -3.34
N HIS A 114 -4.54 1.97 -4.16
CA HIS A 114 -5.94 1.53 -4.09
C HIS A 114 -6.16 0.12 -4.65
N GLY A 115 -7.30 -0.47 -4.27
CA GLY A 115 -7.74 -1.81 -4.67
C GLY A 115 -8.55 -1.87 -5.97
N TRP A 116 -9.22 -3.01 -6.16
CA TRP A 116 -10.16 -3.24 -7.26
C TRP A 116 -11.35 -2.26 -7.20
N LYS A 117 -11.86 -1.85 -8.37
CA LYS A 117 -13.00 -0.92 -8.56
C LYS A 117 -12.75 0.56 -8.24
N HIS A 118 -11.50 0.91 -7.96
CA HIS A 118 -11.10 2.29 -7.76
C HIS A 118 -10.28 2.81 -8.93
N ASP A 119 -10.27 4.13 -9.10
CA ASP A 119 -9.38 4.87 -9.96
C ASP A 119 -9.01 6.22 -9.33
N ALA A 120 -8.51 7.17 -10.14
CA ALA A 120 -8.24 8.55 -9.72
C ALA A 120 -9.27 9.53 -10.28
N SER A 121 -10.53 9.15 -10.44
CA SER A 121 -11.57 10.16 -10.71
C SER A 121 -11.84 10.98 -9.44
N GLU A 122 -12.15 12.27 -9.59
CA GLU A 122 -12.46 13.15 -8.44
C GLU A 122 -13.65 12.64 -7.60
N MET A 123 -14.53 11.84 -8.21
CA MET A 123 -15.68 11.22 -7.56
C MET A 123 -15.37 9.84 -6.97
N ASP A 124 -14.15 9.33 -7.10
CA ASP A 124 -13.77 8.05 -6.50
C ASP A 124 -13.74 8.18 -4.98
N LEU A 125 -14.52 7.33 -4.31
CA LEU A 125 -14.67 7.37 -2.86
C LEU A 125 -13.34 7.09 -2.13
N ASP A 126 -12.46 6.25 -2.68
CA ASP A 126 -11.19 5.89 -2.04
C ASP A 126 -10.20 7.06 -2.10
N LEU A 127 -10.22 7.82 -3.21
CA LEU A 127 -9.48 9.08 -3.31
C LEU A 127 -10.03 10.15 -2.35
N GLN A 128 -11.35 10.24 -2.18
CA GLN A 128 -11.97 11.19 -1.26
C GLN A 128 -11.64 10.88 0.20
N GLU A 129 -11.79 9.61 0.61
CA GLU A 129 -11.44 9.16 1.97
C GLU A 129 -9.95 9.36 2.26
N PHE A 130 -9.08 9.04 1.29
CA PHE A 130 -7.65 9.29 1.42
C PHE A 130 -7.35 10.80 1.54
N SER A 131 -7.98 11.64 0.72
CA SER A 131 -7.82 13.10 0.79
C SER A 131 -8.24 13.66 2.16
N ALA A 132 -9.39 13.21 2.68
CA ALA A 132 -9.89 13.59 4.00
C ALA A 132 -8.93 13.15 5.12
N LEU A 133 -8.38 11.94 5.01
CA LEU A 133 -7.35 11.44 5.91
C LEU A 133 -6.11 12.33 5.91
N ILE A 134 -5.58 12.69 4.74
CA ILE A 134 -4.38 13.52 4.63
C ILE A 134 -4.63 14.93 5.20
N ALA A 135 -5.82 15.50 5.00
CA ALA A 135 -6.21 16.75 5.64
C ALA A 135 -6.21 16.63 7.18
N LYS A 136 -6.81 15.57 7.73
CA LYS A 136 -6.83 15.29 9.17
C LYS A 136 -5.42 15.11 9.74
N LEU A 137 -4.56 14.34 9.06
CA LEU A 137 -3.18 14.13 9.46
C LEU A 137 -2.37 15.43 9.40
N THR A 138 -2.58 16.25 8.37
CA THR A 138 -1.93 17.57 8.25
C THR A 138 -2.24 18.45 9.46
N THR A 139 -3.51 18.53 9.86
CA THR A 139 -3.91 19.29 11.06
C THR A 139 -3.32 18.71 12.34
N SER A 140 -3.39 17.38 12.52
CA SER A 140 -2.88 16.72 13.72
C SER A 140 -1.37 16.85 13.86
N VAL A 141 -0.62 16.67 12.77
CA VAL A 141 0.84 16.76 12.76
C VAL A 141 1.28 18.21 12.92
N ALA A 142 0.61 19.18 12.28
CA ALA A 142 0.92 20.59 12.50
C ALA A 142 0.78 21.02 13.97
N ALA A 143 -0.15 20.40 14.72
CA ALA A 143 -0.33 20.66 16.14
C ALA A 143 0.77 20.02 17.02
N SER A 144 1.27 18.83 16.66
CA SER A 144 2.25 18.08 17.48
C SER A 144 3.71 18.24 17.03
N ASP A 145 3.93 18.55 15.76
CA ASP A 145 5.22 18.61 15.07
C ASP A 145 5.13 19.63 13.89
N PRO A 146 5.15 20.94 14.20
CA PRO A 146 4.90 22.01 13.22
C PRO A 146 5.99 22.14 12.16
N VAL A 147 7.14 21.49 12.33
CA VAL A 147 8.27 21.49 11.39
C VAL A 147 8.21 20.35 10.38
N SER A 148 7.20 19.49 10.47
CA SER A 148 6.95 18.40 9.52
C SER A 148 5.87 18.76 8.49
N ASP A 149 6.11 18.37 7.24
CA ASP A 149 5.12 18.41 6.16
C ASP A 149 4.50 17.02 5.98
N VAL A 150 3.17 16.96 5.96
CA VAL A 150 2.42 15.75 5.61
C VAL A 150 2.19 15.72 4.10
N ILE A 151 2.64 14.65 3.45
CA ILE A 151 2.53 14.45 2.00
C ILE A 151 1.72 13.18 1.74
N GLY A 152 0.52 13.32 1.19
CA GLY A 152 -0.28 12.22 0.67
C GLY A 152 0.10 11.89 -0.76
N VAL A 153 0.32 10.63 -1.08
CA VAL A 153 0.53 10.14 -2.45
C VAL A 153 -0.49 9.05 -2.75
N TYR A 154 -1.48 9.39 -3.56
CA TYR A 154 -2.47 8.43 -4.05
C TYR A 154 -1.97 7.81 -5.36
N VAL A 155 -1.73 6.51 -5.33
CA VAL A 155 -1.25 5.74 -6.48
C VAL A 155 -2.43 5.05 -7.13
N ALA A 156 -2.66 5.42 -8.38
CA ALA A 156 -3.80 4.98 -9.13
C ALA A 156 -3.44 4.13 -10.35
N TRP A 157 -4.31 3.18 -10.64
CA TRP A 157 -4.26 2.30 -11.81
C TRP A 157 -5.70 2.01 -12.24
N PRO A 158 -5.98 1.50 -13.46
CA PRO A 158 -7.35 1.23 -13.88
C PRO A 158 -7.91 -0.01 -13.16
N GLY A 159 -8.25 0.14 -11.87
CA GLY A 159 -8.83 -0.89 -11.02
C GLY A 159 -10.29 -1.18 -11.39
N LEU A 160 -11.00 -0.22 -11.97
CA LEU A 160 -12.33 -0.40 -12.54
C LEU A 160 -12.22 -0.97 -13.97
N SER A 161 -13.08 -1.93 -14.36
CA SER A 161 -13.04 -2.47 -15.74
C SER A 161 -14.39 -2.72 -16.42
N THR A 162 -15.50 -2.78 -15.67
CA THR A 162 -16.86 -2.81 -16.22
C THR A 162 -17.88 -2.55 -15.12
N LYS A 163 -19.05 -1.97 -15.47
CA LYS A 163 -20.19 -1.79 -14.56
C LYS A 163 -21.25 -2.90 -14.69
N VAL A 164 -21.09 -3.85 -15.62
CA VAL A 164 -22.09 -4.90 -15.86
C VAL A 164 -22.10 -5.88 -14.67
N PRO A 165 -23.16 -5.95 -13.86
CA PRO A 165 -23.16 -6.69 -12.59
C PRO A 165 -22.81 -8.18 -12.72
N VAL A 166 -23.19 -8.81 -13.84
CA VAL A 166 -22.99 -10.24 -14.11
C VAL A 166 -21.55 -10.57 -14.56
N LEU A 167 -20.82 -9.59 -15.11
CA LEU A 167 -19.41 -9.76 -15.53
C LEU A 167 -18.42 -9.27 -14.45
N ASN A 168 -18.92 -8.78 -13.32
CA ASN A 168 -18.08 -8.25 -12.23
C ASN A 168 -17.13 -9.29 -11.67
N ASN A 169 -17.54 -10.55 -11.53
CA ASN A 169 -16.60 -11.60 -11.13
C ASN A 169 -15.49 -11.71 -12.17
N LEU A 170 -15.80 -11.86 -13.47
CA LEU A 170 -14.80 -11.97 -14.54
C LEU A 170 -13.77 -10.82 -14.54
N SER A 171 -14.18 -9.63 -14.12
CA SER A 171 -13.25 -8.52 -13.96
C SER A 171 -12.20 -8.71 -12.86
N PHE A 172 -12.49 -9.46 -11.80
CA PHE A 172 -11.53 -9.71 -10.72
C PHE A 172 -10.23 -10.32 -11.25
N TRP A 173 -10.32 -11.31 -12.15
CA TRP A 173 -9.15 -11.97 -12.75
C TRP A 173 -8.40 -11.07 -13.74
N SER A 174 -9.14 -10.32 -14.56
CA SER A 174 -8.51 -9.36 -15.48
C SER A 174 -7.77 -8.26 -14.72
N ARG A 175 -8.33 -7.82 -13.57
CA ARG A 175 -7.73 -6.81 -12.69
C ARG A 175 -6.58 -7.36 -11.87
N LYS A 176 -6.63 -8.63 -11.44
CA LYS A 176 -5.46 -9.34 -10.90
C LYS A 176 -4.29 -9.33 -11.89
N GLY A 177 -4.57 -9.68 -13.15
CA GLY A 177 -3.56 -9.64 -14.22
C GLY A 177 -3.05 -8.23 -14.51
N ALA A 178 -3.91 -7.21 -14.45
CA ALA A 178 -3.48 -5.81 -14.58
C ALA A 178 -2.59 -5.37 -13.42
N ALA A 179 -2.92 -5.72 -12.17
CA ALA A 179 -2.07 -5.46 -11.01
C ALA A 179 -0.69 -6.14 -11.15
N ASP A 180 -0.65 -7.37 -11.67
CA ASP A 180 0.61 -8.06 -11.99
C ASP A 180 1.43 -7.31 -13.05
N ARG A 181 0.80 -6.83 -14.14
CA ARG A 181 1.48 -6.04 -15.17
C ARG A 181 2.00 -4.70 -14.63
N VAL A 182 1.18 -3.98 -13.85
CA VAL A 182 1.57 -2.72 -13.22
C VAL A 182 2.83 -2.89 -12.36
N SER A 183 2.88 -3.99 -11.60
CA SER A 183 4.05 -4.33 -10.78
C SER A 183 5.26 -4.72 -11.63
N ALA A 184 5.05 -5.55 -12.66
CA ALA A 184 6.11 -6.09 -13.51
C ALA A 184 6.77 -5.02 -14.41
N ALA A 185 6.07 -3.93 -14.74
CA ALA A 185 6.60 -2.82 -15.53
C ALA A 185 7.71 -2.02 -14.81
N ALA A 186 7.95 -2.30 -13.52
CA ALA A 186 8.99 -1.70 -12.68
C ALA A 186 8.89 -0.18 -12.45
N ASN A 187 8.00 0.56 -13.12
CA ASN A 187 7.84 2.00 -12.88
C ASN A 187 7.37 2.31 -11.46
N PHE A 188 6.55 1.46 -10.84
CA PHE A 188 6.17 1.66 -9.45
C PHE A 188 7.35 1.41 -8.48
N SER A 189 8.12 0.34 -8.69
CA SER A 189 9.37 0.08 -7.94
C SER A 189 10.37 1.23 -8.11
N LYS A 190 10.49 1.78 -9.32
CA LYS A 190 11.31 2.96 -9.62
C LYS A 190 10.91 4.18 -8.78
N ILE A 191 9.61 4.43 -8.59
CA ILE A 191 9.13 5.50 -7.70
C ILE A 191 9.56 5.24 -6.27
N ILE A 192 9.31 4.04 -5.75
CA ILE A 192 9.69 3.67 -4.38
C ILE A 192 11.20 3.88 -4.15
N SER A 193 12.04 3.37 -5.04
CA SER A 193 13.50 3.56 -4.95
C SER A 193 13.90 5.04 -5.07
N SER A 194 13.21 5.83 -5.88
CA SER A 194 13.49 7.27 -6.03
C SER A 194 13.09 8.06 -4.78
N ILE A 195 11.96 7.74 -4.15
CA ILE A 195 11.53 8.33 -2.87
C ILE A 195 12.55 8.00 -1.79
N ALA A 196 12.95 6.73 -1.69
CA ALA A 196 13.97 6.29 -0.72
C ALA A 196 15.30 7.02 -0.95
N SER A 197 15.74 7.15 -2.21
CA SER A 197 16.94 7.90 -2.56
C SER A 197 16.85 9.38 -2.16
N VAL A 198 15.72 10.05 -2.41
CA VAL A 198 15.51 11.44 -2.00
C VAL A 198 15.56 11.58 -0.48
N ARG A 199 14.93 10.67 0.26
CA ARG A 199 15.01 10.63 1.73
C ARG A 199 16.45 10.51 2.21
N VAL A 200 17.23 9.60 1.64
CA VAL A 200 18.66 9.44 1.98
C VAL A 200 19.43 10.72 1.70
N GLN A 201 19.27 11.33 0.52
CA GLN A 201 19.96 12.57 0.13
C GLN A 201 19.59 13.78 0.99
N ARG A 202 18.38 13.83 1.53
CA ARG A 202 17.93 14.90 2.43
C ARG A 202 18.62 14.83 3.79
N HIS A 203 19.14 13.67 4.17
CA HIS A 203 19.80 13.41 5.46
C HIS A 203 18.99 13.88 6.68
N ASN A 204 17.66 13.97 6.55
CA ASN A 204 16.76 14.37 7.64
C ASN A 204 16.21 13.10 8.31
N ARG A 205 16.66 12.84 9.54
CA ARG A 205 16.35 11.61 10.29
C ARG A 205 14.88 11.49 10.68
N ASN A 206 14.16 12.62 10.67
CA ASN A 206 12.73 12.67 10.97
C ASN A 206 11.86 12.46 9.73
N ASP A 207 12.46 12.33 8.53
CA ASP A 207 11.72 11.92 7.34
C ASP A 207 11.24 10.47 7.51
N PHE A 208 9.94 10.27 7.36
CA PHE A 208 9.26 9.00 7.55
C PHE A 208 8.27 8.72 6.41
N ILE A 209 8.38 7.54 5.81
CA ILE A 209 7.54 7.10 4.70
C ILE A 209 6.76 5.87 5.13
N VAL A 210 5.43 5.96 5.09
CA VAL A 210 4.53 4.81 5.21
C VAL A 210 3.90 4.51 3.86
N GLY A 211 3.98 3.24 3.45
CA GLY A 211 3.35 2.74 2.23
C GLY A 211 2.20 1.82 2.60
N ILE A 212 1.00 2.13 2.13
CA ILE A 212 -0.23 1.41 2.44
C ILE A 212 -0.81 0.87 1.14
N GLY A 213 -1.10 -0.42 1.08
CA GLY A 213 -1.78 -1.03 -0.06
C GLY A 213 -3.01 -1.79 0.40
N HIS A 214 -4.12 -1.60 -0.29
CA HIS A 214 -5.35 -2.34 -0.06
C HIS A 214 -5.61 -3.35 -1.17
N SER A 215 -6.01 -4.60 -0.84
CA SER A 215 -6.45 -5.56 -1.86
C SER A 215 -5.41 -5.81 -2.97
N PHE A 216 -5.73 -5.53 -4.24
CA PHE A 216 -4.78 -5.56 -5.36
C PHE A 216 -3.76 -4.44 -5.31
N GLY A 217 -4.06 -3.30 -4.67
CA GLY A 217 -3.06 -2.30 -4.33
C GLY A 217 -2.01 -2.83 -3.35
N ALA A 218 -2.40 -3.70 -2.41
CA ALA A 218 -1.46 -4.42 -1.55
C ALA A 218 -0.58 -5.39 -2.35
N ARG A 219 -1.15 -6.04 -3.39
CA ARG A 219 -0.39 -6.88 -4.32
C ARG A 219 0.65 -6.07 -5.10
N ILE A 220 0.26 -4.89 -5.61
CA ILE A 220 1.16 -3.98 -6.32
C ILE A 220 2.27 -3.49 -5.39
N LEU A 221 1.88 -2.98 -4.21
CA LEU A 221 2.83 -2.50 -3.21
C LEU A 221 3.82 -3.58 -2.79
N PHE A 222 3.32 -4.74 -2.37
CA PHE A 222 4.17 -5.84 -1.95
C PHE A 222 5.11 -6.30 -3.07
N SER A 223 4.61 -6.44 -4.31
CA SER A 223 5.44 -6.88 -5.44
C SER A 223 6.57 -5.90 -5.77
N SER A 224 6.40 -4.61 -5.49
CA SER A 224 7.44 -3.59 -5.69
C SER A 224 8.41 -3.44 -4.53
N VAL A 225 7.96 -3.60 -3.28
CA VAL A 225 8.83 -3.44 -2.10
C VAL A 225 9.56 -4.73 -1.74
N ALA A 226 8.96 -5.90 -1.99
CA ALA A 226 9.47 -7.18 -1.51
C ALA A 226 10.90 -7.49 -2.01
N PRO A 227 11.24 -7.34 -3.31
CA PRO A 227 12.60 -7.58 -3.78
C PRO A 227 13.62 -6.63 -3.15
N LEU A 228 13.23 -5.37 -2.93
CA LEU A 228 14.09 -4.35 -2.34
C LEU A 228 14.34 -4.62 -0.85
N LEU A 229 13.29 -4.95 -0.09
CA LEU A 229 13.40 -5.33 1.32
C LEU A 229 14.20 -6.61 1.50
N MET A 230 14.04 -7.59 0.60
CA MET A 230 14.80 -8.83 0.66
C MET A 230 16.29 -8.56 0.38
N HIS A 231 16.60 -7.67 -0.57
CA HIS A 231 17.97 -7.22 -0.80
C HIS A 231 18.57 -6.58 0.46
N GLU A 232 17.87 -5.61 1.08
CA GLU A 232 18.31 -4.96 2.32
C GLU A 232 18.53 -5.98 3.45
N LEU A 233 17.59 -6.90 3.65
CA LEU A 233 17.72 -7.97 4.64
C LEU A 233 19.01 -8.78 4.45
N GLN A 234 19.34 -9.15 3.21
CA GLN A 234 20.55 -9.91 2.93
C GLN A 234 21.83 -9.07 3.07
N MET A 235 21.79 -7.78 2.73
CA MET A 235 22.91 -6.86 2.96
C MET A 235 23.20 -6.65 4.46
N LYS A 236 22.19 -6.82 5.32
CA LYS A 236 22.30 -6.73 6.78
C LYS A 236 22.49 -8.09 7.45
N HIS A 237 22.54 -9.17 6.67
CA HIS A 237 22.79 -10.52 7.17
C HIS A 237 24.24 -10.66 7.65
N PRO A 238 24.49 -11.26 8.82
CA PRO A 238 25.80 -11.19 9.43
C PRO A 238 26.77 -12.31 9.00
N GLY A 239 26.32 -13.25 8.17
CA GLY A 239 27.17 -14.24 7.47
C GLY A 239 27.74 -15.37 8.32
N LEU A 240 27.46 -15.41 9.63
CA LEU A 240 27.91 -16.45 10.56
C LEU A 240 26.71 -17.12 11.25
N ILE A 241 26.96 -18.21 11.97
CA ILE A 241 25.96 -18.92 12.77
C ILE A 241 25.85 -18.18 14.12
N ARG A 242 24.71 -17.49 14.37
CA ARG A 242 24.35 -16.70 15.59
C ARG A 242 24.82 -15.23 15.77
N PRO A 243 25.16 -14.42 14.76
CA PRO A 243 25.10 -12.98 14.93
C PRO A 243 23.68 -12.48 14.66
N SER A 244 23.32 -11.35 15.25
CA SER A 244 22.10 -10.67 14.89
C SER A 244 22.26 -9.96 13.55
N TYR A 245 21.16 -9.84 12.78
CA TYR A 245 21.10 -8.87 11.70
C TYR A 245 21.47 -7.48 12.22
N GLN A 246 22.24 -6.73 11.43
CA GLN A 246 22.23 -5.27 11.60
C GLN A 246 20.80 -4.77 11.44
N ASN A 247 20.44 -3.64 12.07
CA ASN A 247 19.11 -3.07 11.91
C ASN A 247 18.79 -2.90 10.42
N ILE A 248 17.67 -3.48 10.01
CA ILE A 248 17.19 -3.41 8.64
C ILE A 248 16.32 -2.17 8.54
N ASP A 249 16.74 -1.27 7.66
CA ASP A 249 15.91 -0.17 7.23
C ASP A 249 15.04 -0.62 6.06
N GLY A 250 13.74 -0.38 6.17
CA GLY A 250 12.86 -0.55 5.02
C GLY A 250 13.12 0.53 3.97
N VAL A 251 13.03 0.16 2.69
CA VAL A 251 13.03 1.13 1.57
C VAL A 251 11.85 2.11 1.69
N ILE A 252 10.76 1.61 2.26
CA ILE A 252 9.70 2.38 2.91
C ILE A 252 9.82 2.06 4.40
N ASP A 253 9.74 3.06 5.28
CA ASP A 253 9.98 2.85 6.71
C ASP A 253 8.98 1.89 7.34
N LEU A 254 7.73 1.91 6.87
CA LEU A 254 6.70 0.94 7.24
C LEU A 254 5.79 0.63 6.04
N THR A 255 5.74 -0.65 5.65
CA THR A 255 4.81 -1.17 4.64
C THR A 255 3.58 -1.78 5.32
N ILE A 256 2.39 -1.35 4.94
CA ILE A 256 1.12 -1.80 5.49
C ILE A 256 0.29 -2.41 4.37
N LEU A 257 -0.16 -3.65 4.57
CA LEU A 257 -0.94 -4.41 3.61
C LEU A 257 -2.30 -4.74 4.23
N ILE A 258 -3.36 -4.13 3.74
CA ILE A 258 -4.72 -4.33 4.27
C ILE A 258 -5.49 -5.25 3.32
N ASN A 259 -6.00 -6.36 3.86
CA ASN A 259 -6.67 -7.42 3.10
C ASN A 259 -5.91 -7.80 1.81
N PRO A 260 -4.60 -8.15 1.90
CA PRO A 260 -3.78 -8.41 0.72
C PRO A 260 -4.36 -9.50 -0.19
N ALA A 261 -4.65 -9.13 -1.44
CA ALA A 261 -5.20 -10.02 -2.46
C ALA A 261 -4.08 -10.66 -3.31
N PHE A 262 -3.17 -11.37 -2.65
CA PHE A 262 -2.10 -12.11 -3.32
C PHE A 262 -1.77 -13.45 -2.65
N GLU A 263 -1.15 -14.34 -3.42
CA GLU A 263 -0.87 -15.73 -3.03
C GLU A 263 0.10 -15.78 -1.86
N ALA A 264 -0.18 -16.60 -0.84
CA ALA A 264 0.71 -16.76 0.30
C ALA A 264 2.13 -17.15 -0.17
N THR A 265 2.29 -17.92 -1.25
CA THR A 265 3.61 -18.26 -1.82
C THR A 265 4.53 -17.07 -2.05
N ARG A 266 4.00 -15.89 -2.35
CA ARG A 266 4.81 -14.67 -2.54
C ARG A 266 5.52 -14.20 -1.26
N PHE A 267 5.04 -14.63 -0.10
CA PHE A 267 5.61 -14.31 1.21
C PHE A 267 6.60 -15.37 1.73
N THR A 268 6.77 -16.48 1.01
CA THR A 268 7.60 -17.62 1.47
C THR A 268 9.01 -17.22 1.88
N ALA A 269 9.67 -16.35 1.11
CA ALA A 269 11.02 -15.89 1.42
C ALA A 269 11.09 -15.08 2.73
N PHE A 270 10.08 -14.24 3.01
CA PHE A 270 9.99 -13.51 4.27
C PHE A 270 9.69 -14.45 5.44
N HIS A 271 8.76 -15.39 5.26
CA HIS A 271 8.47 -16.38 6.29
C HIS A 271 9.70 -17.25 6.60
N ALA A 272 10.54 -17.55 5.61
CA ALA A 272 11.76 -18.33 5.79
C ALA A 272 12.82 -17.62 6.65
N THR A 273 12.66 -16.33 6.98
CA THR A 273 13.58 -15.59 7.87
C THR A 273 13.45 -15.96 9.34
N ARG A 274 12.45 -16.79 9.73
CA ARG A 274 12.22 -17.27 11.10
C ARG A 274 13.23 -18.33 11.59
N ARG A 275 14.35 -18.52 10.90
CA ARG A 275 15.31 -19.58 11.22
C ARG A 275 15.95 -19.29 12.57
N TRP A 276 15.96 -20.30 13.45
CA TRP A 276 16.49 -20.15 14.81
C TRP A 276 18.00 -19.82 14.86
N GLN A 277 18.75 -20.01 13.75
CA GLN A 277 20.16 -19.67 13.66
C GLN A 277 20.44 -18.17 13.45
N GLU A 278 19.41 -17.39 13.11
CA GLU A 278 19.48 -15.98 12.78
C GLU A 278 18.59 -15.22 13.78
N GLU A 279 19.01 -14.03 14.23
CA GLU A 279 18.25 -13.21 15.18
C GLU A 279 18.15 -11.76 14.70
N PHE A 280 17.00 -11.13 14.90
CA PHE A 280 16.85 -9.70 14.64
C PHE A 280 17.36 -8.87 15.82
N GLY A 281 17.99 -7.74 15.50
CA GLY A 281 18.55 -6.82 16.47
C GLY A 281 17.52 -6.33 17.50
N LYS A 282 18.01 -5.93 18.68
CA LYS A 282 17.13 -5.48 19.77
C LYS A 282 16.29 -4.25 19.41
N ASP A 283 16.83 -3.41 18.53
CA ASP A 283 16.22 -2.15 18.11
C ASP A 283 15.49 -2.31 16.76
N GLN A 284 15.27 -3.55 16.31
CA GLN A 284 14.54 -3.82 15.07
C GLN A 284 13.05 -3.49 15.24
N GLU A 285 12.64 -2.41 14.59
CA GLU A 285 11.24 -1.99 14.49
C GLU A 285 10.50 -2.74 13.38
N PRO A 286 9.15 -2.81 13.41
CA PRO A 286 8.36 -3.38 12.34
C PRO A 286 8.60 -2.66 11.01
N ILE A 287 8.82 -3.43 9.94
CA ILE A 287 8.98 -2.90 8.58
C ILE A 287 7.78 -3.27 7.71
N LEU A 288 7.10 -4.38 8.03
CA LEU A 288 5.91 -4.84 7.32
C LEU A 288 4.81 -5.22 8.31
N LEU A 289 3.61 -4.70 8.10
CA LEU A 289 2.39 -5.05 8.80
C LEU A 289 1.32 -5.45 7.77
N ALA A 290 0.99 -6.73 7.69
CA ALA A 290 -0.18 -7.20 6.97
C ALA A 290 -1.34 -7.42 7.94
N VAL A 291 -2.52 -6.87 7.65
CA VAL A 291 -3.74 -7.10 8.44
C VAL A 291 -4.81 -7.65 7.50
N SER A 292 -5.38 -8.81 7.86
CA SER A 292 -6.44 -9.46 7.06
C SER A 292 -7.63 -9.84 7.92
N THR A 293 -8.85 -9.59 7.44
CA THR A 293 -10.06 -10.00 8.16
C THR A 293 -10.54 -11.39 7.77
N ALA A 294 -11.04 -12.12 8.77
CA ALA A 294 -11.57 -13.47 8.60
C ALA A 294 -12.91 -13.52 7.87
N ASN A 295 -13.59 -12.41 7.59
CA ASN A 295 -14.87 -12.42 6.85
C ASN A 295 -14.78 -11.85 5.43
N ASP A 296 -13.57 -11.67 4.91
CA ASP A 296 -13.35 -11.20 3.55
C ASP A 296 -13.69 -12.27 2.50
N GLN A 297 -14.86 -12.12 1.88
CA GLN A 297 -15.36 -13.05 0.86
C GLN A 297 -14.56 -12.99 -0.45
N ALA A 298 -13.96 -11.84 -0.79
CA ALA A 298 -13.19 -11.71 -2.03
C ALA A 298 -11.93 -12.59 -1.96
N THR A 299 -11.24 -12.59 -0.81
CA THR A 299 -10.05 -13.41 -0.59
C THR A 299 -10.36 -14.86 -0.23
N LYS A 300 -11.56 -15.17 0.28
CA LYS A 300 -11.98 -16.53 0.64
C LYS A 300 -12.67 -17.32 -0.46
N VAL A 301 -13.30 -16.67 -1.43
CA VAL A 301 -14.12 -17.35 -2.46
C VAL A 301 -13.62 -17.06 -3.86
N ALA A 302 -13.56 -15.78 -4.26
CA ALA A 302 -13.15 -15.41 -5.62
C ALA A 302 -11.68 -15.75 -5.90
N PHE A 303 -10.82 -15.55 -4.89
CA PHE A 303 -9.39 -15.82 -5.01
C PHE A 303 -9.06 -17.31 -5.22
N PRO A 304 -9.50 -18.27 -4.38
CA PRO A 304 -9.17 -19.70 -4.58
C PRO A 304 -9.72 -20.27 -5.89
N ILE A 305 -10.94 -19.87 -6.31
CA ILE A 305 -11.52 -20.29 -7.60
C ILE A 305 -10.60 -19.88 -8.75
N GLY A 306 -10.05 -18.67 -8.69
CA GLY A 306 -9.10 -18.20 -9.70
C GLY A 306 -7.82 -18.98 -9.82
N GLN A 307 -7.33 -19.50 -8.70
CA GLN A 307 -6.08 -20.24 -8.67
C GLN A 307 -6.28 -21.66 -9.20
N VAL A 308 -7.43 -22.28 -8.94
CA VAL A 308 -7.82 -23.57 -9.53
C VAL A 308 -8.01 -23.46 -11.04
N LEU A 309 -8.69 -22.42 -11.54
CA LEU A 309 -8.82 -22.17 -12.98
C LEU A 309 -7.48 -21.87 -13.67
N GLY A 310 -6.49 -21.39 -12.91
CA GLY A 310 -5.11 -21.20 -13.35
C GLY A 310 -4.20 -22.42 -13.15
N SER A 311 -4.75 -23.60 -12.82
CA SER A 311 -4.01 -24.85 -12.60
C SER A 311 -2.96 -24.79 -11.47
N ARG A 312 -3.21 -24.00 -10.41
CA ARG A 312 -2.36 -23.93 -9.21
C ARG A 312 -2.91 -24.81 -8.10
N TRP A 313 -2.13 -25.81 -7.69
CA TRP A 313 -2.60 -26.88 -6.81
C TRP A 313 -2.04 -26.80 -5.38
N ASP A 314 -0.87 -26.19 -5.19
CA ASP A 314 -0.29 -25.97 -3.86
C ASP A 314 -1.22 -25.07 -3.02
N GLU A 315 -1.43 -25.42 -1.75
CA GLU A 315 -2.30 -24.68 -0.84
C GLU A 315 -1.90 -23.20 -0.75
N ARG A 316 -0.60 -22.90 -0.65
CA ARG A 316 -0.09 -21.52 -0.56
C ARG A 316 -0.39 -20.70 -1.80
N GLU A 317 -0.56 -21.33 -2.95
CA GLU A 317 -0.92 -20.65 -4.19
C GLU A 317 -2.42 -20.34 -4.25
N ARG A 318 -3.23 -21.12 -3.54
CA ARG A 318 -4.70 -20.99 -3.50
C ARG A 318 -5.20 -20.11 -2.36
N THR A 319 -4.41 -19.96 -1.29
CA THR A 319 -4.74 -19.10 -0.15
C THR A 319 -4.06 -17.73 -0.27
N THR A 320 -4.74 -16.68 0.19
CA THR A 320 -4.08 -15.38 0.37
C THR A 320 -3.21 -15.38 1.63
N LEU A 321 -2.29 -14.41 1.74
CA LEU A 321 -1.41 -14.25 2.90
C LEU A 321 -2.17 -14.30 4.24
N GLY A 322 -3.28 -13.58 4.35
CA GLY A 322 -4.09 -13.54 5.57
C GLY A 322 -4.89 -14.79 5.90
N ASN A 323 -5.06 -15.69 4.92
CA ASN A 323 -5.82 -16.92 5.07
C ASN A 323 -4.92 -18.16 5.22
N TYR A 324 -3.61 -18.05 4.98
CA TYR A 324 -2.67 -19.13 5.17
C TYR A 324 -2.16 -19.17 6.62
N THR A 325 -2.68 -20.11 7.41
CA THR A 325 -2.52 -20.12 8.88
C THR A 325 -1.07 -20.18 9.33
N GLU A 326 -0.21 -20.84 8.58
CA GLU A 326 1.22 -20.98 8.91
C GLU A 326 1.94 -19.64 8.96
N TYR A 327 1.54 -18.66 8.15
CA TYR A 327 2.19 -17.35 8.09
C TYR A 327 1.64 -16.34 9.09
N ILE A 328 0.50 -16.61 9.72
CA ILE A 328 -0.09 -15.71 10.71
C ILE A 328 0.81 -15.63 11.96
N THR A 329 1.32 -14.44 12.29
CA THR A 329 2.13 -14.22 13.49
C THR A 329 1.35 -13.50 14.59
N HIS A 330 0.33 -12.72 14.25
CA HIS A 330 -0.39 -11.88 15.21
C HIS A 330 -1.92 -11.95 15.06
N ARG A 331 -2.61 -11.42 16.07
CA ARG A 331 -4.04 -11.15 16.08
C ARG A 331 -4.30 -9.71 16.42
N LEU A 332 -5.23 -9.09 15.71
CA LEU A 332 -5.77 -7.78 16.03
C LEU A 332 -7.23 -7.98 16.40
N ASP A 333 -7.56 -7.99 17.68
CA ASP A 333 -8.93 -8.26 18.14
C ASP A 333 -9.41 -7.15 19.08
N ARG A 334 -10.74 -7.00 19.21
CA ARG A 334 -11.30 -6.10 20.22
C ARG A 334 -10.95 -6.58 21.62
N SER A 335 -10.56 -5.65 22.47
CA SER A 335 -10.20 -5.91 23.86
C SER A 335 -10.86 -4.88 24.78
N PRO A 336 -11.27 -5.28 25.99
CA PRO A 336 -11.71 -4.31 27.00
C PRO A 336 -10.55 -3.45 27.53
N ARG A 337 -9.30 -3.83 27.24
CA ARG A 337 -8.11 -3.04 27.57
C ARG A 337 -8.18 -1.72 26.79
N SER A 338 -8.29 -0.60 27.51
CA SER A 338 -8.55 0.74 26.98
C SER A 338 -7.31 1.64 26.81
N ALA A 339 -6.14 1.19 27.29
CA ALA A 339 -4.96 2.04 27.43
C ALA A 339 -3.89 1.78 26.35
N LEU A 340 -3.08 2.82 26.09
CA LEU A 340 -1.75 2.77 25.45
C LEU A 340 -0.79 1.94 26.32
N ASN A 341 -1.08 0.66 26.49
CA ASN A 341 -0.18 -0.29 27.08
C ASN A 341 0.55 -0.95 25.90
N ALA A 342 1.67 -0.38 25.48
CA ALA A 342 2.75 -1.26 25.07
C ALA A 342 3.02 -2.10 26.32
N GLY A 343 2.49 -3.32 26.36
CA GLY A 343 2.63 -4.16 27.55
C GLY A 343 4.11 -4.27 27.92
N ASN A 344 4.43 -4.63 29.16
CA ASN A 344 5.81 -4.90 29.60
C ASN A 344 6.54 -6.01 28.78
N LYS A 345 5.94 -6.52 27.69
CA LYS A 345 6.49 -7.46 26.73
C LYS A 345 7.27 -6.71 25.66
N LEU A 346 8.56 -7.03 25.56
CA LEU A 346 9.40 -6.64 24.45
C LEU A 346 9.43 -7.75 23.40
N PRO A 347 9.34 -7.44 22.10
CA PRO A 347 9.12 -6.12 21.51
C PRO A 347 7.67 -5.61 21.67
N TRP A 348 7.51 -4.27 21.67
CA TRP A 348 6.23 -3.58 21.92
C TRP A 348 5.11 -3.99 20.95
N TYR A 349 5.45 -4.41 19.73
CA TYR A 349 4.48 -4.84 18.72
C TYR A 349 3.93 -6.26 18.96
N ASN A 350 4.43 -6.97 19.98
CA ASN A 350 3.85 -8.26 20.42
C ASN A 350 2.66 -8.09 21.36
N ASP A 351 2.43 -6.89 21.92
CA ASP A 351 1.24 -6.52 22.69
C ASP A 351 1.05 -4.99 22.63
N PHE A 352 0.28 -4.54 21.64
CA PHE A 352 0.05 -3.12 21.36
C PHE A 352 -1.45 -2.81 21.29
N CYS A 353 -1.92 -1.93 22.18
CA CYS A 353 -3.31 -1.54 22.26
C CYS A 353 -3.49 -0.03 22.06
N ILE A 354 -4.52 0.32 21.28
CA ILE A 354 -5.04 1.69 21.21
C ILE A 354 -6.56 1.61 21.30
N GLU A 355 -7.10 2.40 22.23
CA GLU A 355 -8.51 2.34 22.61
C GLU A 355 -8.92 0.90 22.90
N LYS A 356 -9.81 0.30 22.10
CA LYS A 356 -10.35 -1.06 22.31
C LYS A 356 -9.82 -2.07 21.30
N LEU A 357 -8.78 -1.75 20.53
CA LEU A 357 -8.16 -2.67 19.58
C LEU A 357 -6.74 -3.01 20.02
N CYS A 358 -6.47 -4.31 20.11
CA CYS A 358 -5.18 -4.81 20.56
C CYS A 358 -4.59 -5.78 19.55
N LEU A 359 -3.35 -5.50 19.16
CA LEU A 359 -2.48 -6.42 18.44
C LEU A 359 -1.70 -7.25 19.45
N TYR A 360 -1.71 -8.57 19.29
CA TYR A 360 -0.90 -9.46 20.11
C TYR A 360 -0.33 -10.62 19.31
N LYS A 361 0.89 -11.04 19.67
CA LYS A 361 1.58 -12.16 19.04
C LYS A 361 0.89 -13.49 19.37
N LYS A 362 0.76 -14.35 18.36
CA LYS A 362 0.39 -15.76 18.53
C LYS A 362 1.67 -16.58 18.69
N PRO A 363 1.91 -17.22 19.85
CA PRO A 363 3.10 -18.05 20.02
C PRO A 363 3.09 -19.22 19.04
N LYS A 364 4.16 -19.39 18.25
CA LYS A 364 4.43 -20.61 17.48
C LYS A 364 5.85 -21.11 17.71
N PRO A 365 6.09 -22.44 17.64
CA PRO A 365 7.44 -23.00 17.72
C PRO A 365 8.36 -22.41 16.64
N GLY A 366 9.55 -21.95 17.02
CA GLY A 366 10.50 -21.35 16.08
C GLY A 366 10.10 -19.96 15.58
N ASP A 367 9.20 -19.25 16.28
CA ASP A 367 9.03 -17.82 16.08
C ASP A 367 10.23 -17.07 16.64
N GLN A 368 10.77 -16.13 15.86
CA GLN A 368 11.71 -15.15 16.39
C GLN A 368 10.95 -14.05 17.11
N GLU A 369 11.41 -13.70 18.31
CA GLU A 369 10.83 -12.67 19.18
C GLU A 369 10.63 -11.34 18.43
N ARG A 370 11.67 -10.92 17.68
CA ARG A 370 11.82 -9.60 17.06
C ARG A 370 11.68 -9.58 15.53
N ASN A 371 10.92 -10.50 14.96
CA ASN A 371 10.73 -10.53 13.52
C ASN A 371 9.97 -9.26 13.03
N PRO A 372 10.53 -8.46 12.11
CA PRO A 372 9.94 -7.19 11.67
C PRO A 372 8.76 -7.37 10.70
N PHE A 373 8.42 -8.60 10.31
CA PHE A 373 7.35 -8.92 9.38
C PHE A 373 6.12 -9.46 10.12
N ILE A 374 5.18 -8.57 10.40
CA ILE A 374 3.95 -8.86 11.11
C ILE A 374 2.86 -9.27 10.11
N VAL A 375 2.25 -10.44 10.33
CA VAL A 375 1.09 -10.92 9.58
C VAL A 375 -0.03 -11.16 10.60
N ALA A 376 -0.91 -10.18 10.71
CA ALA A 376 -2.03 -10.16 11.64
C ALA A 376 -3.32 -10.61 10.96
N THR A 377 -4.13 -11.35 11.71
CA THR A 377 -5.53 -11.62 11.36
C THR A 377 -6.49 -10.94 12.33
N THR A 378 -7.66 -10.57 11.85
CA THR A 378 -8.70 -9.89 12.63
C THR A 378 -10.09 -10.43 12.30
N THR A 379 -11.09 -9.98 13.04
CA THR A 379 -12.50 -10.33 12.92
C THR A 379 -13.31 -9.26 12.18
N GLY A 380 -14.51 -9.63 11.73
CA GLY A 380 -15.40 -8.77 10.94
C GLY A 380 -15.88 -7.49 11.63
N ASP A 381 -15.85 -7.46 12.97
CA ASP A 381 -16.20 -6.29 13.79
C ASP A 381 -15.06 -5.26 13.89
N VAL A 382 -13.84 -5.63 13.50
CA VAL A 382 -12.69 -4.71 13.37
C VAL A 382 -12.59 -4.22 11.93
N LEU A 383 -12.55 -5.14 10.97
CA LEU A 383 -12.56 -4.88 9.53
C LEU A 383 -13.66 -5.73 8.90
N ASN A 384 -14.75 -5.12 8.42
CA ASN A 384 -15.88 -5.89 7.89
C ASN A 384 -15.72 -6.16 6.39
N GLY A 385 -15.41 -7.39 6.04
CA GLY A 385 -15.26 -7.79 4.65
C GLY A 385 -14.07 -7.09 3.98
N HIS A 386 -14.18 -6.85 2.68
CA HIS A 386 -13.00 -6.50 1.90
C HIS A 386 -12.62 -5.01 1.94
N SER A 387 -13.60 -4.10 1.84
CA SER A 387 -13.36 -2.67 1.54
C SER A 387 -13.58 -1.71 2.71
N ASP A 388 -13.88 -2.24 3.91
CA ASP A 388 -14.24 -1.46 5.09
C ASP A 388 -13.02 -0.93 5.86
N ILE A 389 -12.04 -0.42 5.12
CA ILE A 389 -10.73 -0.03 5.66
C ILE A 389 -10.74 1.36 6.29
N TRP A 390 -11.74 2.19 5.98
CA TRP A 390 -11.83 3.59 6.42
C TRP A 390 -12.56 3.78 7.75
N LYS A 391 -12.98 2.70 8.42
CA LYS A 391 -13.63 2.79 9.74
C LYS A 391 -12.76 3.46 10.79
N ASP A 392 -13.37 4.36 11.55
CA ASP A 392 -12.71 5.15 12.59
C ASP A 392 -11.92 4.29 13.58
N SER A 393 -12.48 3.20 14.11
CA SER A 393 -11.77 2.38 15.10
C SER A 393 -10.47 1.78 14.57
N PHE A 394 -10.50 1.24 13.34
CA PHE A 394 -9.32 0.65 12.72
C PHE A 394 -8.32 1.73 12.32
N GLN A 395 -8.79 2.85 11.76
CA GLN A 395 -7.95 3.99 11.40
C GLN A 395 -7.24 4.56 12.64
N THR A 396 -7.96 4.80 13.75
CA THR A 396 -7.36 5.29 14.99
C THR A 396 -6.26 4.36 15.50
N TRP A 397 -6.50 3.05 15.51
CA TRP A 397 -5.48 2.08 15.90
C TRP A 397 -4.28 2.07 14.93
N LEU A 398 -4.53 2.08 13.63
CA LEU A 398 -3.50 2.02 12.59
C LEU A 398 -2.58 3.25 12.65
N TRP A 399 -3.16 4.45 12.77
CA TRP A 399 -2.38 5.69 12.84
C TRP A 399 -1.58 5.79 14.12
N GLY A 400 -2.12 5.32 15.24
CA GLY A 400 -1.32 5.28 16.46
C GLY A 400 -0.20 4.21 16.41
N PHE A 401 -0.40 3.09 15.71
CA PHE A 401 0.69 2.14 15.43
C PHE A 401 1.79 2.81 14.59
N ILE A 402 1.42 3.47 13.49
CA ILE A 402 2.33 4.22 12.61
C ILE A 402 3.10 5.28 13.41
N GLU A 403 2.41 6.03 14.27
CA GLU A 403 3.02 7.09 15.07
C GLU A 403 4.06 6.54 16.06
N VAL A 404 3.80 5.38 16.67
CA VAL A 404 4.78 4.71 17.52
C VAL A 404 6.01 4.27 16.72
N VAL A 405 5.82 3.65 15.55
CA VAL A 405 6.96 3.28 14.68
C VAL A 405 7.78 4.52 14.30
N ARG A 406 7.10 5.60 13.88
CA ARG A 406 7.72 6.87 13.49
C ARG A 406 8.57 7.45 14.61
N LYS A 407 8.02 7.58 15.82
CA LYS A 407 8.75 8.11 16.99
C LYS A 407 9.93 7.22 17.37
N ARG A 408 9.75 5.90 17.39
CA ARG A 408 10.81 4.96 17.76
C ARG A 408 11.95 4.95 16.75
N LYS A 409 11.64 5.09 15.46
CA LYS A 409 12.64 5.22 14.40
C LYS A 409 13.46 6.51 14.53
N ALA A 410 12.83 7.63 14.90
CA ALA A 410 13.54 8.87 15.17
C ALA A 410 14.51 8.75 16.37
N ILE A 411 14.14 7.98 17.40
CA ILE A 411 14.95 7.77 18.61
C ILE A 411 16.07 6.75 18.40
N GLY A 412 15.80 5.60 17.77
CA GLY A 412 16.75 4.49 17.62
C GLY A 412 18.00 4.79 16.78
N VAL A 413 18.00 5.87 16.01
CA VAL A 413 19.18 6.36 15.25
C VAL A 413 20.11 7.24 16.11
N VAL A 414 19.69 7.64 17.31
CA VAL A 414 20.51 8.45 18.24
C VAL A 414 21.62 7.61 18.89
N ASP A 415 21.39 6.32 19.12
CA ASP A 415 22.34 5.42 19.79
C ASP A 415 23.29 4.66 18.83
N SER A 416 23.17 4.85 17.51
CA SER A 416 23.97 4.15 16.50
C SER A 416 25.05 5.03 15.83
N ALA A 417 25.52 6.08 16.49
CA ALA A 417 26.72 6.80 16.02
C ALA A 417 27.93 5.84 16.04
N PRO A 418 28.79 5.82 15.01
CA PRO A 418 29.96 4.98 15.01
C PRO A 418 30.89 5.39 16.14
N LEU A 419 31.39 4.42 16.90
CA LEU A 419 32.63 4.57 17.66
C LEU A 419 33.68 5.13 16.70
N ALA A 420 34.12 6.37 16.97
CA ALA A 420 35.24 6.96 16.27
C ALA A 420 36.44 6.02 16.40
N ALA A 421 36.98 5.59 15.24
CA ALA A 421 38.23 4.88 15.20
C ALA A 421 39.35 5.83 15.64
N HIS A 422 40.10 5.43 16.67
CA HIS A 422 41.44 5.94 16.95
C HIS A 422 42.47 4.98 16.38
#